data_AF-A0A8J3XWG8-F1
#
_entry.id   AF-A0A8J3XWG8-F1
#
_cell.length_a   1.000
_cell.length_b   1.000
_cell.length_c   1.000
_cell.angle_alpha   90.00
_cell.angle_beta   90.00
_cell.angle_gamma   90.00
#
_symmetry.space_group_name_H-M   'P 1'
#
loop_
_entity.id
_entity.type
_entity.pdbx_description
1 polymer ?
#
loop_
_entity_poly.entity_id
_entity_poly.type
_entity_poly.pdbx_seq_one_letter_code
_entity_poly.pdbx_strand_id
1 'polypeptide(L)'
;MNWQNSASKLCSAAAVMLLTVALTTGCNDQGSTGASGSSVSSSPVSAAEPGTVPPSSDALAAPSKPATAPTPSKSAKPATPATPSKPTQSSSAAGGGTGSTAGNTAGNTAGNATGSAAPKGGWVPVNQAAWKQALDVYRKVAPKKVPAGIVRVPEFHTDCSMSNRAADDPIVLPGLPGASHMHTFFGPKVNATTTPAKLLASPTTCNAPGDHSAYWVPQLLRDGKPVPMKNFRVYYGSRLKDPSTVVPFPPGLVMVTGDAKRQVATPKGASGQFWCAGSAEIGRSADGNWPVCAKGGNLIRQVTFEDCWDGKHIDSPDHKSHMGPATNGKCSGKYPVAVPNISLMVGYNSLGGNGLKLSSGMASSMHGDFMNAWKPEKLGALVKVCINADAKCGITPGWG
;
A
#
# COMPACT_ATOMS: atom_id res chain seq x y z
N MET A 1 59.20 -11.56 -52.79
CA MET A 1 58.82 -12.83 -52.13
C MET A 1 57.37 -12.71 -51.67
N ASN A 2 56.58 -13.71 -52.06
CA ASN A 2 55.11 -13.84 -52.00
C ASN A 2 54.48 -13.75 -50.62
N TRP A 3 53.18 -13.50 -50.43
CA TRP A 3 52.06 -12.81 -51.14
C TRP A 3 50.84 -12.95 -50.20
N GLN A 4 49.94 -11.97 -50.17
CA GLN A 4 48.60 -12.03 -49.57
C GLN A 4 47.60 -12.79 -50.48
N ASN A 5 46.48 -13.29 -49.95
CA ASN A 5 45.13 -13.37 -50.57
C ASN A 5 44.19 -14.16 -49.61
N SER A 6 42.93 -13.82 -49.28
CA SER A 6 41.76 -13.19 -49.94
C SER A 6 40.67 -14.22 -50.34
N ALA A 7 39.40 -13.84 -50.05
CA ALA A 7 38.13 -14.22 -50.71
C ALA A 7 37.49 -15.59 -50.36
N SER A 8 36.16 -15.88 -50.46
CA SER A 8 34.88 -15.14 -50.63
C SER A 8 33.72 -16.17 -50.82
N LYS A 9 32.47 -15.78 -50.51
CA LYS A 9 31.16 -16.10 -51.19
C LYS A 9 30.36 -17.42 -50.97
N LEU A 10 29.15 -17.23 -50.40
CA LEU A 10 27.76 -17.48 -50.91
C LEU A 10 27.52 -18.44 -52.10
N CYS A 11 26.54 -19.38 -51.98
CA CYS A 11 25.27 -19.45 -52.75
C CYS A 11 24.40 -20.72 -52.51
N SER A 12 23.10 -20.51 -52.28
CA SER A 12 21.90 -21.12 -52.90
C SER A 12 21.70 -22.64 -53.13
N ALA A 13 20.55 -23.13 -52.62
CA ALA A 13 19.37 -23.60 -53.38
C ALA A 13 18.84 -25.05 -53.20
N ALA A 14 17.50 -25.07 -53.06
CA ALA A 14 16.52 -26.00 -53.65
C ALA A 14 16.18 -27.34 -52.95
N ALA A 15 14.88 -27.45 -52.68
CA ALA A 15 14.10 -28.63 -52.35
C ALA A 15 13.96 -29.61 -53.54
N VAL A 16 13.52 -30.85 -53.27
CA VAL A 16 12.33 -31.49 -53.88
C VAL A 16 12.14 -32.93 -53.34
N MET A 17 10.89 -33.15 -52.90
CA MET A 17 10.09 -34.37 -52.71
C MET A 17 10.34 -35.59 -53.65
N LEU A 18 10.10 -36.84 -53.19
CA LEU A 18 8.83 -37.64 -53.32
C LEU A 18 9.03 -39.19 -53.31
N LEU A 19 8.09 -39.88 -52.61
CA LEU A 19 7.44 -41.20 -52.88
C LEU A 19 8.28 -42.50 -52.80
N THR A 20 7.89 -43.60 -52.12
CA THR A 20 6.74 -44.52 -52.36
C THR A 20 6.72 -45.62 -51.24
N VAL A 21 5.60 -45.94 -50.57
CA VAL A 21 4.54 -46.98 -50.82
C VAL A 21 4.80 -48.39 -50.26
N ALA A 22 3.88 -48.90 -49.42
CA ALA A 22 3.18 -50.21 -49.50
C ALA A 22 2.42 -50.50 -48.16
N LEU A 23 1.41 -51.36 -48.04
CA LEU A 23 0.11 -51.63 -48.69
C LEU A 23 -0.55 -52.77 -47.85
N THR A 24 -1.85 -53.03 -48.07
CA THR A 24 -2.70 -54.19 -47.64
C THR A 24 -3.42 -54.10 -46.29
N THR A 25 -4.70 -54.48 -46.09
CA THR A 25 -5.98 -54.55 -46.85
C THR A 25 -7.07 -55.05 -45.87
N GLY A 26 -8.35 -54.67 -46.03
CA GLY A 26 -9.49 -55.39 -45.43
C GLY A 26 -10.81 -54.59 -45.29
N CYS A 27 -11.72 -54.75 -46.25
CA CYS A 27 -13.13 -54.28 -46.33
C CYS A 27 -14.10 -55.18 -45.50
N ASN A 28 -15.12 -54.67 -44.77
CA ASN A 28 -16.51 -54.30 -45.14
C ASN A 28 -17.53 -55.47 -45.05
N ASP A 29 -18.63 -55.36 -44.26
CA ASP A 29 -20.02 -55.18 -44.75
C ASP A 29 -21.14 -55.30 -43.66
N GLN A 30 -22.33 -54.83 -44.08
CA GLN A 30 -23.66 -54.50 -43.50
C GLN A 30 -24.48 -55.53 -42.65
N GLY A 31 -25.50 -55.03 -41.91
CA GLY A 31 -26.77 -55.77 -41.69
C GLY A 31 -27.60 -55.59 -40.40
N SER A 32 -28.45 -54.54 -40.32
CA SER A 32 -29.88 -54.47 -39.85
C SER A 32 -30.48 -55.43 -38.76
N THR A 33 -31.13 -54.88 -37.71
CA THR A 33 -32.61 -54.97 -37.39
C THR A 33 -33.01 -54.49 -35.96
N GLY A 34 -34.14 -53.75 -35.85
CA GLY A 34 -35.12 -53.76 -34.72
C GLY A 34 -34.90 -52.84 -33.48
N ALA A 35 -35.47 -51.62 -33.44
CA ALA A 35 -36.71 -51.20 -32.71
C ALA A 35 -36.62 -51.23 -31.16
N SER A 36 -36.84 -50.16 -30.38
CA SER A 36 -38.04 -49.29 -30.34
C SER A 36 -37.92 -48.14 -29.30
N GLY A 37 -38.56 -46.98 -29.60
CA GLY A 37 -39.17 -45.96 -28.70
C GLY A 37 -38.25 -45.10 -27.82
N SER A 38 -38.33 -43.76 -27.74
CA SER A 38 -39.39 -42.82 -28.09
C SER A 38 -38.82 -41.41 -28.32
N SER A 39 -39.52 -40.70 -29.20
CA SER A 39 -39.32 -39.36 -29.76
C SER A 39 -39.69 -38.20 -28.84
N VAL A 40 -39.01 -37.05 -28.96
CA VAL A 40 -39.66 -35.73 -29.10
C VAL A 40 -38.84 -34.86 -30.08
N SER A 41 -39.56 -34.14 -30.92
CA SER A 41 -39.20 -33.49 -32.18
C SER A 41 -38.26 -32.28 -32.13
N SER A 42 -37.42 -32.17 -33.15
CA SER A 42 -36.80 -30.93 -33.64
C SER A 42 -37.03 -30.79 -35.15
N SER A 43 -37.28 -29.57 -35.63
CA SER A 43 -36.89 -29.03 -36.96
C SER A 43 -37.57 -27.67 -37.23
N PRO A 44 -37.07 -26.81 -38.15
CA PRO A 44 -35.72 -26.76 -38.71
C PRO A 44 -35.09 -25.35 -38.74
N VAL A 45 -33.80 -25.38 -39.05
CA VAL A 45 -32.91 -24.28 -39.41
C VAL A 45 -33.26 -23.74 -40.81
N SER A 46 -33.09 -22.44 -41.04
CA SER A 46 -32.79 -21.91 -42.36
C SER A 46 -31.56 -20.99 -42.27
N ALA A 47 -30.59 -21.27 -43.12
CA ALA A 47 -29.30 -20.60 -43.21
C ALA A 47 -29.35 -19.46 -44.24
N ALA A 48 -28.62 -18.39 -43.97
CA ALA A 48 -28.17 -17.45 -44.98
C ALA A 48 -26.70 -17.10 -44.72
N GLU A 49 -25.91 -17.20 -45.77
CA GLU A 49 -24.45 -17.09 -45.88
C GLU A 49 -23.95 -15.61 -45.93
N PRO A 50 -22.62 -15.36 -45.95
CA PRO A 50 -21.99 -14.26 -45.24
C PRO A 50 -21.64 -13.04 -46.10
N GLY A 51 -21.66 -11.85 -45.48
CA GLY A 51 -21.12 -10.61 -46.02
C GLY A 51 -19.86 -10.17 -45.27
N THR A 52 -18.73 -10.18 -45.97
CA THR A 52 -17.42 -9.60 -45.59
C THR A 52 -17.31 -8.12 -45.98
N VAL A 53 -16.96 -7.21 -45.06
CA VAL A 53 -16.09 -6.00 -45.27
C VAL A 53 -15.69 -5.39 -43.88
N PRO A 54 -14.74 -4.43 -43.73
CA PRO A 54 -13.30 -4.55 -43.38
C PRO A 54 -12.94 -4.00 -41.97
N PRO A 55 -11.66 -4.00 -41.53
CA PRO A 55 -11.27 -3.44 -40.23
C PRO A 55 -11.08 -1.93 -40.30
N SER A 56 -11.77 -1.17 -39.44
CA SER A 56 -11.51 0.26 -39.22
C SER A 56 -10.65 0.45 -37.96
N SER A 57 -9.47 1.02 -38.17
CA SER A 57 -8.69 1.77 -37.19
C SER A 57 -9.53 2.91 -36.59
N ASP A 58 -9.48 3.12 -35.27
CA ASP A 58 -9.15 4.42 -34.68
C ASP A 58 -9.09 4.44 -33.14
N ALA A 59 -7.95 4.99 -32.67
CA ALA A 59 -7.72 5.87 -31.53
C ALA A 59 -8.39 5.60 -30.16
N LEU A 60 -7.51 5.24 -29.22
CA LEU A 60 -7.62 5.47 -27.78
C LEU A 60 -7.98 6.94 -27.48
N ALA A 61 -9.10 7.16 -26.79
CA ALA A 61 -9.49 8.47 -26.28
C ALA A 61 -8.52 8.95 -25.18
N ALA A 62 -7.93 10.11 -25.41
CA ALA A 62 -7.13 10.87 -24.45
C ALA A 62 -8.01 11.44 -23.30
N PRO A 63 -7.43 11.73 -22.11
CA PRO A 63 -8.16 12.29 -20.99
C PRO A 63 -8.56 13.75 -21.24
N SER A 64 -9.80 14.08 -20.88
CA SER A 64 -10.38 15.42 -20.94
C SER A 64 -9.68 16.41 -19.98
N LYS A 65 -9.53 17.66 -20.45
CA LYS A 65 -8.92 18.80 -19.74
C LYS A 65 -9.62 19.13 -18.40
N PRO A 66 -8.92 19.80 -17.46
CA PRO A 66 -9.47 20.19 -16.16
C PRO A 66 -10.55 21.27 -16.29
N ALA A 67 -11.63 21.12 -15.50
CA ALA A 67 -12.69 22.10 -15.35
C ALA A 67 -12.15 23.40 -14.70
N THR A 68 -12.59 24.52 -15.27
CA THR A 68 -12.32 25.89 -14.85
C THR A 68 -12.89 26.16 -13.45
N ALA A 69 -12.13 26.88 -12.62
CA ALA A 69 -12.56 27.33 -11.30
C ALA A 69 -13.71 28.37 -11.41
N PRO A 70 -14.75 28.30 -10.55
CA PRO A 70 -15.73 29.38 -10.46
C PRO A 70 -15.25 30.52 -9.54
N THR A 71 -15.34 31.74 -10.05
CA THR A 71 -15.12 33.03 -9.37
C THR A 71 -16.15 33.24 -8.23
N PRO A 72 -15.77 33.90 -7.11
CA PRO A 72 -16.65 34.02 -5.94
C PRO A 72 -17.72 35.11 -6.09
N SER A 73 -18.98 34.72 -5.83
CA SER A 73 -20.10 35.65 -5.62
C SER A 73 -20.27 36.01 -4.14
N LYS A 74 -20.67 37.28 -3.92
CA LYS A 74 -20.74 37.98 -2.63
C LYS A 74 -21.90 37.52 -1.73
N SER A 75 -21.67 37.74 -0.43
CA SER A 75 -22.61 38.06 0.65
C SER A 75 -23.33 36.92 1.39
N ALA A 76 -22.98 36.73 2.66
CA ALA A 76 -23.86 37.01 3.82
C ALA A 76 -23.09 36.88 5.15
N LYS A 77 -23.32 37.84 6.04
CA LYS A 77 -22.73 37.99 7.39
C LYS A 77 -23.23 36.90 8.36
N PRO A 78 -22.37 36.25 9.16
CA PRO A 78 -22.82 35.48 10.32
C PRO A 78 -22.90 36.35 11.59
N ALA A 79 -23.94 36.11 12.38
CA ALA A 79 -24.16 36.69 13.70
C ALA A 79 -23.15 36.17 14.73
N THR A 80 -22.81 37.05 15.68
CA THR A 80 -21.94 36.85 16.84
C THR A 80 -22.48 35.83 17.85
N PRO A 81 -21.61 34.97 18.40
CA PRO A 81 -21.76 34.46 19.77
C PRO A 81 -20.78 35.14 20.73
N ALA A 82 -21.24 35.28 21.98
CA ALA A 82 -20.66 36.06 23.06
C ALA A 82 -19.31 35.57 23.60
N THR A 83 -18.55 36.54 24.10
CA THR A 83 -17.27 36.46 24.82
C THR A 83 -17.39 35.72 26.17
N PRO A 84 -16.42 34.86 26.54
CA PRO A 84 -16.10 34.60 27.94
C PRO A 84 -14.86 35.38 28.38
N SER A 85 -15.00 36.05 29.52
CA SER A 85 -14.04 36.95 30.15
C SER A 85 -12.73 36.28 30.60
N LYS A 86 -11.64 37.03 30.45
CA LYS A 86 -10.28 36.80 30.96
C LYS A 86 -10.24 36.65 32.50
N PRO A 87 -9.44 35.73 33.06
CA PRO A 87 -8.95 35.87 34.43
C PRO A 87 -7.60 36.58 34.47
N THR A 88 -7.53 37.55 35.36
CA THR A 88 -6.42 38.45 35.66
C THR A 88 -5.27 37.71 36.36
N GLN A 89 -4.03 37.97 35.92
CA GLN A 89 -2.82 37.63 36.67
C GLN A 89 -2.72 38.54 37.90
N SER A 90 -2.52 37.94 39.08
CA SER A 90 -2.01 38.65 40.26
C SER A 90 -0.69 38.00 40.67
N SER A 91 0.33 38.86 40.74
CA SER A 91 1.68 38.58 41.20
C SER A 91 1.74 38.58 42.72
N SER A 92 2.42 37.59 43.31
CA SER A 92 3.11 37.77 44.59
C SER A 92 4.43 37.00 44.55
N ALA A 93 5.50 37.71 44.90
CA ALA A 93 6.86 37.22 45.01
C ALA A 93 7.17 36.86 46.46
N ALA A 94 7.98 35.82 46.68
CA ALA A 94 9.09 35.78 47.64
C ALA A 94 9.68 34.35 47.75
N GLY A 95 11.02 34.26 47.86
CA GLY A 95 11.66 33.27 48.75
C GLY A 95 12.59 32.20 48.15
N GLY A 96 13.82 32.60 47.79
CA GLY A 96 15.12 32.06 48.24
C GLY A 96 15.48 30.56 48.33
N GLY A 97 16.71 30.24 47.87
CA GLY A 97 17.58 29.14 48.37
C GLY A 97 18.11 28.20 47.26
N THR A 98 19.27 28.45 46.62
CA THR A 98 20.67 28.05 46.94
C THR A 98 21.05 26.56 46.83
N GLY A 99 22.06 26.28 45.96
CA GLY A 99 23.05 25.19 46.03
C GLY A 99 22.66 23.83 45.42
N SER A 100 23.53 22.94 44.95
CA SER A 100 24.89 22.95 44.38
C SER A 100 25.19 21.50 43.92
N THR A 101 25.91 21.35 42.81
CA THR A 101 26.89 20.28 42.46
C THR A 101 26.60 18.75 42.52
N ALA A 102 26.85 18.12 41.36
CA ALA A 102 27.76 16.97 41.11
C ALA A 102 27.39 15.50 41.46
N GLY A 103 27.49 14.63 40.45
CA GLY A 103 28.46 13.50 40.43
C GLY A 103 27.98 12.06 40.71
N ASN A 104 28.15 11.18 39.69
CA ASN A 104 28.34 9.71 39.71
C ASN A 104 27.28 8.83 40.44
N THR A 105 27.01 7.55 40.16
CA THR A 105 27.79 6.43 39.57
C THR A 105 26.80 5.33 39.13
N ALA A 106 27.24 4.43 38.26
CA ALA A 106 26.57 3.18 37.91
C ALA A 106 26.34 2.24 39.11
N GLY A 107 25.25 1.45 39.04
CA GLY A 107 24.96 0.36 39.97
C GLY A 107 23.91 -0.59 39.37
N ASN A 108 24.35 -1.79 39.03
CA ASN A 108 23.57 -2.89 38.45
C ASN A 108 22.91 -3.69 39.60
N THR A 109 21.59 -3.92 39.57
CA THR A 109 20.94 -4.98 40.36
C THR A 109 19.69 -5.47 39.67
N ALA A 110 19.60 -6.80 39.53
CA ALA A 110 18.47 -7.53 39.00
C ALA A 110 17.39 -7.75 40.07
N GLY A 111 16.13 -7.84 39.61
CA GLY A 111 15.00 -8.42 40.35
C GLY A 111 13.94 -7.41 40.79
N ASN A 112 12.82 -7.33 40.07
CA ASN A 112 11.54 -7.94 40.47
C ASN A 112 10.43 -7.53 39.49
N ALA A 113 9.60 -8.48 39.09
CA ALA A 113 8.45 -8.23 38.23
C ALA A 113 7.34 -7.52 39.03
N THR A 114 7.13 -6.24 38.73
CA THR A 114 5.93 -5.48 39.10
C THR A 114 5.54 -4.63 37.90
N GLY A 115 4.27 -4.71 37.51
CA GLY A 115 3.71 -4.21 36.24
C GLY A 115 4.40 -2.98 35.69
N SER A 116 5.11 -3.16 34.57
CA SER A 116 5.64 -2.03 33.80
C SER A 116 4.46 -1.23 33.26
N ALA A 117 4.28 -0.02 33.80
CA ALA A 117 3.66 1.04 33.03
C ALA A 117 4.38 1.12 31.68
N ALA A 118 3.60 1.21 30.58
CA ALA A 118 4.15 1.41 29.25
C ALA A 118 5.19 2.56 29.28
N PRO A 119 6.35 2.43 28.59
CA PRO A 119 7.31 3.52 28.52
C PRO A 119 6.59 4.79 28.04
N LYS A 120 6.74 5.90 28.78
CA LYS A 120 6.18 7.19 28.34
C LYS A 120 6.78 7.52 26.96
N GLY A 121 5.92 7.63 25.96
CA GLY A 121 6.30 7.94 24.58
C GLY A 121 7.19 9.17 24.52
N GLY A 122 8.38 9.00 23.95
CA GLY A 122 9.37 10.04 23.74
C GLY A 122 9.80 10.07 22.28
N TRP A 123 10.55 11.09 21.90
CA TRP A 123 11.20 11.11 20.59
C TRP A 123 12.29 10.03 20.55
N VAL A 124 12.22 9.13 19.56
CA VAL A 124 13.22 8.07 19.40
C VAL A 124 14.18 8.46 18.28
N PRO A 125 15.44 8.79 18.58
CA PRO A 125 16.39 9.22 17.56
C PRO A 125 16.74 8.06 16.62
N VAL A 126 16.98 8.39 15.35
CA VAL A 126 17.49 7.45 14.37
C VAL A 126 18.90 6.98 14.76
N ASN A 127 19.17 5.68 14.59
CA ASN A 127 20.54 5.18 14.62
C ASN A 127 21.28 5.66 13.36
N GLN A 128 22.08 6.72 13.52
CA GLN A 128 22.79 7.38 12.42
C GLN A 128 23.74 6.44 11.67
N ALA A 129 24.38 5.50 12.37
CA ALA A 129 25.28 4.53 11.72
C ALA A 129 24.51 3.54 10.83
N ALA A 130 23.39 3.00 11.33
CA ALA A 130 22.54 2.10 10.57
C ALA A 130 21.87 2.82 9.38
N TRP A 131 21.43 4.06 9.56
CA TRP A 131 20.87 4.86 8.47
C TRP A 131 21.91 5.19 7.41
N LYS A 132 23.12 5.60 7.83
CA LYS A 132 24.25 5.81 6.91
C LYS A 132 24.54 4.54 6.10
N GLN A 133 24.59 3.38 6.74
CA GLN A 133 24.80 2.11 6.05
C GLN A 133 23.71 1.83 5.01
N ALA A 134 22.43 2.05 5.35
CA ALA A 134 21.32 1.91 4.42
C ALA A 134 21.45 2.87 3.22
N LEU A 135 21.81 4.13 3.46
CA LEU A 135 22.04 5.11 2.40
C LEU A 135 23.25 4.76 1.53
N ASP A 136 24.33 4.25 2.10
CA ASP A 136 25.52 3.84 1.34
C ASP A 136 25.22 2.66 0.42
N VAL A 137 24.43 1.70 0.88
CA VAL A 137 23.94 0.59 0.02
C VAL A 137 23.04 1.13 -1.09
N TYR A 138 22.09 2.02 -0.78
CA TYR A 138 21.24 2.67 -1.77
C TYR A 138 22.03 3.46 -2.82
N ARG A 139 23.04 4.23 -2.40
CA ARG A 139 23.86 5.06 -3.30
C ARG A 139 24.72 4.22 -4.26
N LYS A 140 25.08 3.00 -3.87
CA LYS A 140 25.81 2.05 -4.73
C LYS A 140 24.93 1.44 -5.83
N VAL A 141 23.61 1.51 -5.71
CA VAL A 141 22.71 1.01 -6.76
C VAL A 141 22.79 1.95 -7.97
N ALA A 142 23.20 1.41 -9.11
CA ALA A 142 23.19 2.14 -10.37
C ALA A 142 21.73 2.38 -10.82
N PRO A 143 21.38 3.61 -11.26
CA PRO A 143 20.11 3.84 -11.93
C PRO A 143 19.97 2.91 -13.14
N LYS A 144 18.76 2.39 -13.38
CA LYS A 144 18.46 1.63 -14.59
C LYS A 144 17.75 2.53 -15.60
N LYS A 145 18.13 2.42 -16.87
CA LYS A 145 17.40 3.06 -17.96
C LYS A 145 15.99 2.51 -18.00
N VAL A 146 15.00 3.40 -18.08
CA VAL A 146 13.59 3.05 -18.27
C VAL A 146 13.35 2.84 -19.78
N PRO A 147 12.95 1.63 -20.23
CA PRO A 147 12.57 1.39 -21.62
C PRO A 147 11.35 2.21 -22.04
N ALA A 148 11.19 2.39 -23.35
CA ALA A 148 9.94 2.91 -23.90
C ALA A 148 8.77 1.98 -23.54
N GLY A 149 7.58 2.56 -23.31
CA GLY A 149 6.36 1.82 -22.97
C GLY A 149 6.17 1.52 -21.48
N ILE A 150 7.17 1.78 -20.62
CA ILE A 150 6.99 1.70 -19.17
C ILE A 150 6.18 2.89 -18.66
N VAL A 151 5.18 2.59 -17.83
CA VAL A 151 4.32 3.59 -17.19
C VAL A 151 5.16 4.51 -16.30
N ARG A 152 5.05 5.82 -16.53
CA ARG A 152 5.78 6.87 -15.82
C ARG A 152 5.03 7.29 -14.55
N VAL A 153 5.11 6.43 -13.54
CA VAL A 153 4.59 6.66 -12.19
C VAL A 153 5.66 6.20 -11.20
N PRO A 154 6.15 7.04 -10.29
CA PRO A 154 7.26 6.70 -9.39
C PRO A 154 6.76 5.76 -8.29
N GLU A 155 6.60 4.48 -8.59
CA GLU A 155 5.91 3.53 -7.71
C GLU A 155 6.43 2.09 -7.86
N PHE A 156 6.47 1.36 -6.75
CA PHE A 156 6.49 -0.09 -6.72
C PHE A 156 5.44 -0.59 -5.70
N HIS A 157 5.21 -1.89 -5.64
CA HIS A 157 4.26 -2.45 -4.68
C HIS A 157 4.72 -3.77 -4.07
N THR A 158 4.02 -4.17 -3.02
CA THR A 158 4.08 -5.50 -2.42
C THR A 158 2.66 -5.94 -2.08
N ASP A 159 2.37 -7.21 -2.32
CA ASP A 159 1.12 -7.83 -1.88
C ASP A 159 1.42 -8.73 -0.69
N CYS A 160 0.63 -8.60 0.36
CA CYS A 160 0.81 -9.38 1.58
C CYS A 160 -0.52 -10.05 1.94
N SER A 161 -0.50 -11.35 2.24
CA SER A 161 -1.66 -11.99 2.86
C SER A 161 -1.74 -11.65 4.35
N MET A 162 -2.94 -11.79 4.94
CA MET A 162 -3.13 -11.57 6.37
C MET A 162 -2.28 -12.57 7.17
N SER A 163 -1.51 -12.07 8.14
CA SER A 163 -0.67 -12.91 9.00
C SER A 163 -1.40 -13.36 10.27
N ASN A 164 -2.03 -12.43 10.98
CA ASN A 164 -2.86 -12.70 12.15
C ASN A 164 -3.84 -11.55 12.47
N ARG A 165 -4.67 -11.77 13.48
CA ARG A 165 -5.50 -10.76 14.13
C ARG A 165 -5.21 -10.79 15.62
N ALA A 166 -5.12 -9.63 16.27
CA ALA A 166 -4.93 -9.53 17.71
C ALA A 166 -5.41 -8.17 18.22
N ALA A 167 -5.77 -8.09 19.49
CA ALA A 167 -6.07 -6.85 20.23
C ALA A 167 -4.78 -6.19 20.74
N ASP A 168 -3.74 -6.20 19.91
CA ASP A 168 -2.38 -5.75 20.25
C ASP A 168 -2.02 -4.55 19.39
N ASP A 169 -1.15 -3.69 19.93
CA ASP A 169 -0.52 -2.62 19.16
C ASP A 169 0.89 -2.37 19.73
N PRO A 170 1.95 -2.93 19.11
CA PRO A 170 3.31 -2.78 19.61
C PRO A 170 3.90 -1.38 19.38
N ILE A 171 3.23 -0.49 18.64
CA ILE A 171 3.64 0.91 18.50
C ILE A 171 3.02 1.73 19.63
N VAL A 172 1.69 1.69 19.76
CA VAL A 172 0.93 2.56 20.66
C VAL A 172 0.89 2.03 22.10
N LEU A 173 0.84 0.71 22.27
CA LEU A 173 0.74 0.03 23.57
C LEU A 173 1.80 -1.09 23.70
N PRO A 174 3.10 -0.76 23.55
CA PRO A 174 4.18 -1.74 23.54
C PRO A 174 4.21 -2.54 24.85
N GLY A 175 4.27 -3.86 24.72
CA GLY A 175 4.36 -4.80 25.84
C GLY A 175 3.05 -5.04 26.59
N LEU A 176 1.91 -4.54 26.09
CA LEU A 176 0.59 -4.71 26.71
C LEU A 176 -0.35 -5.56 25.84
N PRO A 177 -0.29 -6.91 25.94
CA PRO A 177 -1.19 -7.80 25.21
C PRO A 177 -2.66 -7.52 25.50
N GLY A 178 -3.48 -7.48 24.46
CA GLY A 178 -4.93 -7.30 24.56
C GLY A 178 -5.39 -5.89 24.95
N ALA A 179 -4.47 -4.92 25.09
CA ALA A 179 -4.78 -3.57 25.55
C ALA A 179 -5.31 -2.66 24.43
N SER A 180 -5.19 -3.07 23.16
CA SER A 180 -5.69 -2.31 22.01
C SER A 180 -7.03 -2.85 21.51
N HIS A 181 -7.60 -2.18 20.52
CA HIS A 181 -8.71 -2.75 19.75
C HIS A 181 -8.16 -3.79 18.75
N MET A 182 -9.06 -4.61 18.17
CA MET A 182 -8.64 -5.66 17.23
C MET A 182 -8.04 -5.08 15.95
N HIS A 183 -6.83 -5.50 15.62
CA HIS A 183 -6.18 -5.21 14.34
C HIS A 183 -6.13 -6.42 13.42
N THR A 184 -6.09 -6.15 12.11
CA THR A 184 -5.69 -7.13 11.08
C THR A 184 -4.26 -6.84 10.66
N PHE A 185 -3.37 -7.82 10.81
CA PHE A 185 -1.94 -7.68 10.50
C PHE A 185 -1.57 -8.32 9.17
N PHE A 186 -0.59 -7.72 8.50
CA PHE A 186 -0.01 -8.15 7.23
C PHE A 186 1.52 -8.10 7.31
N GLY A 187 2.21 -8.98 6.57
CA GLY A 187 3.66 -9.19 6.70
C GLY A 187 3.96 -10.30 7.69
N PRO A 188 4.97 -10.18 8.58
CA PRO A 188 5.17 -11.14 9.64
C PRO A 188 4.00 -11.18 10.65
N LYS A 189 3.99 -12.19 11.53
CA LYS A 189 3.07 -12.21 12.66
C LYS A 189 3.43 -11.13 13.68
N VAL A 190 2.43 -10.44 14.20
CA VAL A 190 2.59 -9.34 15.16
C VAL A 190 1.88 -9.65 16.47
N ASN A 191 2.52 -9.30 17.59
CA ASN A 191 1.94 -9.24 18.93
C ASN A 191 2.44 -7.99 19.67
N ALA A 192 1.97 -7.77 20.90
CA ALA A 192 2.30 -6.58 21.68
C ALA A 192 3.80 -6.36 21.96
N THR A 193 4.66 -7.37 21.79
CA THR A 193 6.12 -7.26 22.01
C THR A 193 6.93 -7.18 20.72
N THR A 194 6.28 -7.14 19.56
CA THR A 194 6.95 -7.08 18.25
C THR A 194 7.81 -5.82 18.14
N THR A 195 9.00 -5.97 17.57
CA THR A 195 9.93 -4.87 17.27
C THR A 195 10.47 -5.01 15.85
N PRO A 196 11.03 -3.95 15.24
CA PRO A 196 11.61 -4.03 13.90
C PRO A 196 12.67 -5.14 13.76
N ALA A 197 13.48 -5.35 14.80
CA ALA A 197 14.49 -6.42 14.81
C ALA A 197 13.86 -7.83 14.80
N LYS A 198 12.78 -8.05 15.57
CA LYS A 198 12.04 -9.32 15.55
C LYS A 198 11.40 -9.57 14.19
N LEU A 199 10.86 -8.52 13.55
CA LEU A 199 10.27 -8.60 12.23
C LEU A 199 11.30 -9.03 11.17
N LEU A 200 12.48 -8.40 11.13
CA LEU A 200 13.57 -8.77 10.21
C LEU A 200 14.01 -10.23 10.33
N ALA A 201 13.89 -10.83 11.52
CA ALA A 201 14.21 -12.23 11.78
C ALA A 201 13.04 -13.20 11.53
N SER A 202 11.85 -12.68 11.20
CA SER A 202 10.62 -13.48 11.07
C SER A 202 10.27 -13.75 9.60
N PRO A 203 9.60 -14.87 9.31
CA PRO A 203 8.96 -15.08 8.01
C PRO A 203 7.92 -13.99 7.73
N THR A 204 7.79 -13.62 6.46
CA THR A 204 6.84 -12.59 5.98
C THR A 204 5.81 -13.21 5.04
N THR A 205 4.59 -12.66 5.02
CA THR A 205 3.57 -12.99 4.02
C THR A 205 3.65 -12.11 2.77
N CYS A 206 4.52 -11.11 2.75
CA CYS A 206 4.69 -10.20 1.64
C CYS A 206 5.49 -10.84 0.50
N ASN A 207 5.06 -10.60 -0.74
CA ASN A 207 5.69 -11.20 -1.92
C ASN A 207 6.97 -10.48 -2.38
N ALA A 208 7.16 -9.21 -2.01
CA ALA A 208 8.37 -8.47 -2.39
C ALA A 208 9.61 -9.00 -1.62
N PRO A 209 10.67 -9.43 -2.33
CA PRO A 209 11.84 -9.99 -1.67
C PRO A 209 12.51 -9.01 -0.71
N GLY A 210 12.60 -9.41 0.56
CA GLY A 210 13.22 -8.62 1.63
C GLY A 210 12.30 -7.64 2.35
N ASP A 211 11.00 -7.66 2.05
CA ASP A 211 10.01 -6.95 2.87
C ASP A 211 9.60 -7.78 4.09
N HIS A 212 10.21 -7.50 5.24
CA HIS A 212 9.76 -8.05 6.52
C HIS A 212 8.98 -7.01 7.34
N SER A 213 8.55 -5.91 6.72
CA SER A 213 7.77 -4.89 7.43
C SER A 213 6.41 -5.43 7.84
N ALA A 214 5.88 -4.87 8.93
CA ALA A 214 4.53 -5.15 9.36
C ALA A 214 3.63 -3.95 9.05
N TYR A 215 2.40 -4.27 8.64
CA TYR A 215 1.35 -3.29 8.37
C TYR A 215 0.08 -3.76 9.06
N TRP A 216 -0.67 -2.84 9.63
CA TRP A 216 -1.98 -3.18 10.17
C TRP A 216 -2.98 -2.05 10.06
N VAL A 217 -4.25 -2.44 10.12
CA VAL A 217 -5.42 -1.56 10.15
C VAL A 217 -6.45 -2.15 11.13
N PRO A 218 -7.42 -1.36 11.61
CA PRO A 218 -8.51 -1.87 12.42
C PRO A 218 -9.28 -2.99 11.71
N GLN A 219 -9.60 -4.04 12.45
CA GLN A 219 -10.45 -5.11 11.96
C GLN A 219 -11.83 -4.56 11.54
N LEU A 220 -12.19 -4.75 10.27
CA LEU A 220 -13.56 -4.52 9.81
C LEU A 220 -14.47 -5.65 10.31
N LEU A 221 -15.60 -5.26 10.89
CA LEU A 221 -16.61 -6.16 11.44
C LEU A 221 -17.95 -5.92 10.74
N ARG A 222 -18.72 -6.99 10.51
CA ARG A 222 -20.14 -6.96 10.20
C ARG A 222 -20.89 -7.67 11.31
N ASP A 223 -21.78 -6.96 11.99
CA ASP A 223 -22.61 -7.52 13.06
C ASP A 223 -21.76 -8.23 14.14
N GLY A 224 -20.62 -7.62 14.46
CA GLY A 224 -19.64 -8.14 15.43
C GLY A 224 -18.70 -9.22 14.91
N LYS A 225 -18.86 -9.72 13.69
CA LYS A 225 -18.00 -10.77 13.09
C LYS A 225 -16.96 -10.19 12.12
N PRO A 226 -15.71 -10.68 12.11
CA PRO A 226 -14.69 -10.24 11.15
C PRO A 226 -15.14 -10.40 9.69
N VAL A 227 -15.03 -9.33 8.92
CA VAL A 227 -15.20 -9.37 7.46
C VAL A 227 -13.95 -9.99 6.84
N PRO A 228 -14.06 -11.01 5.97
CA PRO A 228 -12.90 -11.59 5.29
C PRO A 228 -12.21 -10.58 4.38
N MET A 229 -10.87 -10.64 4.36
CA MET A 229 -10.04 -9.87 3.42
C MET A 229 -10.20 -10.42 2.00
N LYS A 230 -10.28 -9.53 1.01
CA LYS A 230 -10.19 -9.87 -0.42
C LYS A 230 -8.74 -9.83 -0.89
N ASN A 231 -8.07 -8.72 -0.62
CA ASN A 231 -6.68 -8.48 -0.98
C ASN A 231 -6.11 -7.33 -0.13
N PHE A 232 -4.79 -7.33 0.04
CA PHE A 232 -4.06 -6.24 0.68
C PHE A 232 -2.79 -5.96 -0.11
N ARG A 233 -2.66 -4.71 -0.57
CA ARG A 233 -1.51 -4.24 -1.33
C ARG A 233 -0.95 -3.00 -0.67
N VAL A 234 0.37 -2.94 -0.56
CA VAL A 234 1.09 -1.75 -0.14
C VAL A 234 1.74 -1.15 -1.38
N TYR A 235 1.35 0.08 -1.70
CA TYR A 235 2.04 0.89 -2.70
C TYR A 235 3.08 1.76 -2.02
N TYR A 236 4.27 1.77 -2.60
CA TYR A 236 5.36 2.67 -2.26
C TYR A 236 5.61 3.58 -3.44
N GLY A 237 5.40 4.89 -3.26
CA GLY A 237 5.61 5.83 -4.35
C GLY A 237 6.13 7.18 -3.92
N SER A 238 5.95 8.19 -4.78
CA SER A 238 6.27 9.58 -4.47
C SER A 238 5.16 10.51 -4.97
N ARG A 239 4.79 11.47 -4.13
CA ARG A 239 3.88 12.57 -4.48
C ARG A 239 4.63 13.89 -4.73
N LEU A 240 5.97 13.82 -4.72
CA LEU A 240 6.84 14.96 -4.96
C LEU A 240 6.89 15.30 -6.45
N LYS A 241 7.15 16.57 -6.75
CA LYS A 241 7.42 17.01 -8.12
C LYS A 241 8.71 16.39 -8.69
N ASP A 242 9.69 16.17 -7.81
CA ASP A 242 10.95 15.53 -8.16
C ASP A 242 11.13 14.25 -7.34
N PRO A 243 10.73 13.08 -7.88
CA PRO A 243 10.85 11.81 -7.18
C PRO A 243 12.29 11.31 -7.08
N SER A 244 13.26 11.93 -7.77
CA SER A 244 14.68 11.56 -7.67
C SER A 244 15.30 11.89 -6.30
N THR A 245 14.64 12.77 -5.54
CA THR A 245 15.05 13.18 -4.19
C THR A 245 14.71 12.15 -3.10
N VAL A 246 13.84 11.18 -3.40
CA VAL A 246 13.37 10.18 -2.42
C VAL A 246 14.50 9.23 -2.05
N VAL A 247 14.73 9.04 -0.75
CA VAL A 247 15.67 8.06 -0.18
C VAL A 247 14.92 6.97 0.58
N PRO A 248 15.47 5.75 0.74
CA PRO A 248 14.80 4.70 1.51
C PRO A 248 14.62 5.10 2.98
N PHE A 249 13.58 4.55 3.62
CA PHE A 249 13.35 4.75 5.05
C PHE A 249 14.57 4.36 5.89
N PRO A 250 14.83 5.07 7.00
CA PRO A 250 15.79 4.59 7.99
C PRO A 250 15.32 3.27 8.62
N PRO A 251 16.24 2.34 8.95
CA PRO A 251 15.89 1.13 9.69
C PRO A 251 15.17 1.45 11.00
N GLY A 252 14.08 0.74 11.29
CA GLY A 252 13.32 0.88 12.53
C GLY A 252 12.30 2.02 12.56
N LEU A 253 12.12 2.79 11.47
CA LEU A 253 11.04 3.77 11.35
C LEU A 253 9.67 3.12 11.65
N VAL A 254 8.89 3.74 12.51
CA VAL A 254 7.49 3.40 12.75
C VAL A 254 6.60 4.58 12.42
N MET A 255 5.42 4.35 11.87
CA MET A 255 4.48 5.42 11.52
C MET A 255 3.06 4.98 11.82
N VAL A 256 2.23 5.93 12.25
CA VAL A 256 0.77 5.79 12.32
C VAL A 256 0.13 6.90 11.50
N THR A 257 -0.95 6.65 10.78
CA THR A 257 -1.73 7.66 10.06
C THR A 257 -3.23 7.49 10.33
N GLY A 258 -4.03 8.55 10.22
CA GLY A 258 -5.45 8.55 10.59
C GLY A 258 -5.68 8.81 12.08
N ASP A 259 -6.87 8.52 12.60
CA ASP A 259 -7.23 8.78 14.00
C ASP A 259 -8.16 7.68 14.54
N ALA A 260 -7.60 6.78 15.35
CA ALA A 260 -8.32 5.67 15.97
C ALA A 260 -9.48 6.11 16.87
N LYS A 261 -9.48 7.35 17.36
CA LYS A 261 -10.50 7.89 18.27
C LYS A 261 -11.59 8.65 17.53
N ARG A 262 -11.46 8.86 16.22
CA ARG A 262 -12.43 9.64 15.44
C ARG A 262 -13.77 8.91 15.31
N GLN A 263 -14.83 9.53 15.83
CA GLN A 263 -16.21 9.00 15.79
C GLN A 263 -17.14 10.01 15.10
N VAL A 264 -16.80 10.37 13.86
CA VAL A 264 -17.59 11.30 13.04
C VAL A 264 -18.03 10.61 11.76
N ALA A 265 -19.23 10.89 11.27
CA ALA A 265 -19.70 10.31 10.01
C ALA A 265 -18.77 10.68 8.84
N THR A 266 -18.55 9.75 7.90
CA THR A 266 -17.78 9.98 6.67
C THR A 266 -18.73 9.88 5.47
N PRO A 267 -19.45 10.96 5.14
CA PRO A 267 -20.49 10.93 4.11
C PRO A 267 -19.90 10.75 2.71
N LYS A 268 -20.79 10.48 1.75
CA LYS A 268 -20.44 10.35 0.34
C LYS A 268 -19.68 11.58 -0.17
N GLY A 269 -18.55 11.31 -0.83
CA GLY A 269 -17.70 12.33 -1.44
C GLY A 269 -16.64 12.90 -0.50
N ALA A 270 -16.66 12.54 0.78
CA ALA A 270 -15.60 12.93 1.70
C ALA A 270 -14.27 12.25 1.32
N SER A 271 -13.17 12.97 1.55
CA SER A 271 -11.83 12.40 1.43
C SER A 271 -11.65 11.25 2.43
N GLY A 272 -10.92 10.20 2.03
CA GLY A 272 -10.65 9.07 2.91
C GLY A 272 -11.85 8.18 3.22
N GLN A 273 -12.95 8.26 2.47
CA GLN A 273 -14.07 7.33 2.59
C GLN A 273 -13.71 5.92 2.08
N PHE A 274 -14.49 4.92 2.49
CA PHE A 274 -14.54 3.64 1.78
C PHE A 274 -15.26 3.81 0.44
N TRP A 275 -14.92 3.00 -0.56
CA TRP A 275 -15.61 3.02 -1.86
C TRP A 275 -15.76 1.61 -2.44
N CYS A 276 -16.50 1.54 -3.55
CA CYS A 276 -16.73 0.31 -4.29
C CYS A 276 -15.73 0.18 -5.44
N ALA A 277 -14.84 -0.81 -5.35
CA ALA A 277 -13.97 -1.20 -6.45
C ALA A 277 -14.69 -2.20 -7.36
N GLY A 278 -14.48 -2.08 -8.68
CA GLY A 278 -15.02 -3.01 -9.68
C GLY A 278 -16.52 -2.86 -9.95
N SER A 279 -17.23 -1.95 -9.28
CA SER A 279 -18.64 -1.68 -9.50
C SER A 279 -19.04 -0.28 -9.06
N ALA A 280 -20.24 0.16 -9.47
CA ALA A 280 -20.84 1.39 -8.96
C ALA A 280 -21.25 1.24 -7.47
N GLU A 281 -21.27 2.38 -6.76
CA GLU A 281 -21.99 2.54 -5.49
C GLU A 281 -23.48 2.73 -5.83
N ILE A 282 -24.35 1.83 -5.35
CA ILE A 282 -25.81 1.84 -5.60
C ILE A 282 -26.62 2.39 -4.43
N GLY A 283 -25.96 2.72 -3.33
CA GLY A 283 -26.63 3.22 -2.13
C GLY A 283 -25.66 3.36 -0.96
N ARG A 284 -26.22 3.67 0.20
CA ARG A 284 -25.50 3.86 1.47
C ARG A 284 -26.23 3.12 2.60
N SER A 285 -25.48 2.80 3.66
CA SER A 285 -26.07 2.36 4.93
C SER A 285 -27.02 3.41 5.50
N ALA A 286 -27.89 3.01 6.43
CA ALA A 286 -28.90 3.88 7.03
C ALA A 286 -28.28 5.11 7.74
N ASP A 287 -27.05 4.97 8.25
CA ASP A 287 -26.27 6.05 8.87
C ASP A 287 -25.42 6.87 7.86
N GLY A 288 -25.50 6.55 6.56
CA GLY A 288 -24.78 7.23 5.48
C GLY A 288 -23.28 6.93 5.38
N ASN A 289 -22.70 6.16 6.30
CA ASN A 289 -21.25 5.98 6.41
C ASN A 289 -20.65 5.00 5.41
N TRP A 290 -21.40 3.94 5.08
CA TRP A 290 -20.87 2.81 4.32
C TRP A 290 -21.48 2.76 2.93
N PRO A 291 -20.68 2.76 1.86
CA PRO A 291 -21.19 2.56 0.50
C PRO A 291 -21.80 1.17 0.36
N VAL A 292 -22.80 1.02 -0.50
CA VAL A 292 -23.33 -0.27 -0.95
C VAL A 292 -22.88 -0.47 -2.39
N CYS A 293 -22.12 -1.54 -2.63
CA CYS A 293 -21.56 -1.87 -3.93
C CYS A 293 -22.52 -2.71 -4.74
N ALA A 294 -22.64 -2.40 -6.03
CA ALA A 294 -23.36 -3.26 -6.96
C ALA A 294 -22.71 -4.65 -7.04
N LYS A 295 -23.47 -5.64 -7.53
CA LYS A 295 -22.99 -6.99 -7.75
C LYS A 295 -21.72 -6.97 -8.62
N GLY A 296 -20.72 -7.78 -8.23
CA GLY A 296 -19.42 -7.87 -8.90
C GLY A 296 -18.34 -6.95 -8.31
N GLY A 297 -18.72 -5.97 -7.48
CA GLY A 297 -17.75 -5.11 -6.79
C GLY A 297 -17.33 -5.62 -5.42
N ASN A 298 -16.52 -4.81 -4.75
CA ASN A 298 -16.15 -5.02 -3.34
C ASN A 298 -15.81 -3.70 -2.65
N LEU A 299 -15.99 -3.69 -1.33
CA LEU A 299 -15.59 -2.59 -0.46
C LEU A 299 -14.06 -2.51 -0.40
N ILE A 300 -13.52 -1.29 -0.51
CA ILE A 300 -12.08 -1.02 -0.41
C ILE A 300 -11.83 0.29 0.35
N ARG A 301 -10.62 0.39 0.92
CA ARG A 301 -10.09 1.58 1.60
C ARG A 301 -8.62 1.79 1.25
N GLN A 302 -8.21 3.04 1.02
CA GLN A 302 -6.80 3.45 0.86
C GLN A 302 -6.33 4.25 2.05
N VAL A 303 -5.45 3.69 2.88
CA VAL A 303 -4.84 4.43 3.98
C VAL A 303 -3.50 5.00 3.49
N THR A 304 -3.34 6.32 3.54
CA THR A 304 -2.15 7.02 3.03
C THR A 304 -1.33 7.58 4.18
N PHE A 305 -0.02 7.36 4.12
CA PHE A 305 0.98 7.95 5.02
C PHE A 305 1.58 9.22 4.41
N GLU A 306 2.32 9.95 5.21
CA GLU A 306 3.06 11.14 4.76
C GLU A 306 4.35 10.76 4.00
N ASP A 307 4.90 11.69 3.23
CA ASP A 307 6.05 11.51 2.33
C ASP A 307 7.32 12.26 2.74
N CYS A 308 7.26 13.11 3.78
CA CYS A 308 8.41 13.84 4.29
C CYS A 308 8.71 13.50 5.75
N TRP A 309 9.99 13.24 6.03
CA TRP A 309 10.52 12.85 7.34
C TRP A 309 11.42 13.95 7.92
N ASP A 310 11.48 14.07 9.25
CA ASP A 310 12.27 15.08 9.96
C ASP A 310 13.79 14.87 9.90
N GLY A 311 14.24 13.71 9.43
CA GLY A 311 15.66 13.36 9.29
C GLY A 311 16.34 12.96 10.61
N LYS A 312 15.59 12.88 11.71
CA LYS A 312 16.13 12.80 13.07
C LYS A 312 15.55 11.65 13.89
N HIS A 313 14.27 11.33 13.74
CA HIS A 313 13.60 10.41 14.65
C HIS A 313 12.86 9.29 13.93
N ILE A 314 13.09 8.05 14.35
CA ILE A 314 12.35 6.89 13.84
C ILE A 314 10.97 6.73 14.48
N ASP A 315 10.70 7.49 15.55
CA ASP A 315 9.40 7.57 16.19
C ASP A 315 9.23 8.91 16.94
N SER A 316 7.99 9.33 17.15
CA SER A 316 7.61 10.50 17.95
C SER A 316 6.59 10.12 19.02
N PRO A 317 6.33 10.95 20.05
CA PRO A 317 5.40 10.60 21.12
C PRO A 317 3.97 10.24 20.68
N ASP A 318 3.56 10.71 19.50
CA ASP A 318 2.28 10.45 18.86
C ASP A 318 2.39 9.54 17.62
N HIS A 319 3.58 9.01 17.35
CA HIS A 319 3.94 8.17 16.21
C HIS A 319 3.67 8.79 14.82
N LYS A 320 3.52 10.12 14.79
CA LYS A 320 3.09 10.92 13.64
C LYS A 320 3.96 12.15 13.40
N SER A 321 4.23 12.91 14.46
CA SER A 321 4.86 14.24 14.41
C SER A 321 6.27 14.28 13.83
N HIS A 322 6.97 13.14 13.69
CA HIS A 322 8.25 13.01 12.98
C HIS A 322 8.10 12.92 11.45
N MET A 323 6.86 12.79 10.96
CA MET A 323 6.47 12.80 9.56
C MET A 323 5.60 14.01 9.23
N GLY A 324 5.55 14.40 7.97
CA GLY A 324 4.69 15.48 7.50
C GLY A 324 4.52 15.49 5.98
N PRO A 325 3.54 16.25 5.48
CA PRO A 325 3.23 16.29 4.07
C PRO A 325 4.26 17.09 3.27
N ALA A 326 4.43 16.75 2.01
CA ALA A 326 5.08 17.61 1.05
C ALA A 326 4.33 18.94 0.87
N THR A 327 5.05 20.05 0.91
CA THR A 327 4.51 21.38 0.60
C THR A 327 4.93 21.78 -0.80
N ASN A 328 3.96 22.09 -1.67
CA ASN A 328 4.20 22.39 -3.09
C ASN A 328 4.97 21.30 -3.85
N GLY A 329 4.82 20.04 -3.41
CA GLY A 329 5.50 18.87 -3.97
C GLY A 329 6.97 18.75 -3.57
N LYS A 330 7.39 19.35 -2.44
CA LYS A 330 8.75 19.28 -1.90
C LYS A 330 8.73 19.06 -0.37
N CYS A 331 9.69 18.27 0.11
CA CYS A 331 10.01 18.16 1.52
C CYS A 331 10.93 19.32 1.94
N SER A 332 10.62 20.00 3.05
CA SER A 332 11.36 21.19 3.52
C SER A 332 11.08 21.49 5.00
N GLY A 333 11.84 22.44 5.56
CA GLY A 333 11.60 22.94 6.92
C GLY A 333 11.73 21.86 7.99
N LYS A 334 10.64 21.60 8.71
CA LYS A 334 10.57 20.56 9.76
C LYS A 334 10.76 19.14 9.20
N TYR A 335 10.43 18.91 7.93
CA TYR A 335 10.47 17.59 7.29
C TYR A 335 11.31 17.65 6.00
N PRO A 336 12.65 17.75 6.10
CA PRO A 336 13.50 17.98 4.94
C PRO A 336 13.83 16.71 4.13
N VAL A 337 13.56 15.51 4.66
CA VAL A 337 13.96 14.26 3.99
C VAL A 337 12.77 13.63 3.28
N ALA A 338 12.86 13.51 1.96
CA ALA A 338 11.89 12.78 1.15
C ALA A 338 12.03 11.28 1.33
N VAL A 339 10.94 10.60 1.69
CA VAL A 339 10.88 9.14 1.85
C VAL A 339 9.69 8.58 1.05
N PRO A 340 9.61 7.27 0.78
CA PRO A 340 8.50 6.71 0.03
C PRO A 340 7.15 7.04 0.69
N ASN A 341 6.17 7.44 -0.11
CA ASN A 341 4.79 7.52 0.32
C ASN A 341 4.20 6.10 0.40
N ILE A 342 3.66 5.72 1.55
CA ILE A 342 2.95 4.44 1.71
C ILE A 342 1.46 4.65 1.47
N SER A 343 0.87 3.80 0.64
CA SER A 343 -0.59 3.68 0.51
C SER A 343 -1.01 2.22 0.69
N LEU A 344 -1.71 1.93 1.80
CA LEU A 344 -2.31 0.63 2.08
C LEU A 344 -3.64 0.55 1.35
N MET A 345 -3.73 -0.32 0.34
CA MET A 345 -4.97 -0.64 -0.37
C MET A 345 -5.58 -1.90 0.23
N VAL A 346 -6.67 -1.71 0.97
CA VAL A 346 -7.31 -2.72 1.81
C VAL A 346 -8.66 -3.12 1.20
N GLY A 347 -8.72 -4.29 0.58
CA GLY A 347 -9.93 -4.83 -0.04
C GLY A 347 -10.62 -5.86 0.85
N TYR A 348 -11.94 -5.79 0.95
CA TYR A 348 -12.76 -6.70 1.77
C TYR A 348 -13.72 -7.50 0.90
N ASN A 349 -13.96 -8.77 1.24
CA ASN A 349 -15.02 -9.58 0.64
C ASN A 349 -16.38 -9.16 1.23
N SER A 350 -16.83 -7.96 0.86
CA SER A 350 -18.08 -7.35 1.29
C SER A 350 -18.58 -6.36 0.25
N LEU A 351 -19.89 -6.31 0.05
CA LEU A 351 -20.55 -5.28 -0.76
C LEU A 351 -20.88 -4.01 0.05
N GLY A 352 -20.35 -3.87 1.28
CA GLY A 352 -20.64 -2.69 2.09
C GLY A 352 -22.06 -2.67 2.68
N GLY A 353 -22.56 -1.50 3.07
CA GLY A 353 -23.89 -1.33 3.67
C GLY A 353 -23.98 -1.51 5.19
N ASN A 354 -25.17 -1.82 5.67
CA ASN A 354 -25.50 -1.87 7.10
C ASN A 354 -24.70 -2.94 7.89
N GLY A 355 -24.65 -2.76 9.21
CA GLY A 355 -24.00 -3.67 10.15
C GLY A 355 -22.48 -3.54 10.22
N LEU A 356 -21.88 -2.68 9.38
CA LEU A 356 -20.44 -2.48 9.35
C LEU A 356 -19.95 -1.53 10.45
N LYS A 357 -18.84 -1.92 11.06
CA LYS A 357 -18.04 -1.08 11.98
C LYS A 357 -16.57 -1.47 11.90
N LEU A 358 -15.69 -0.55 12.26
CA LEU A 358 -14.33 -0.90 12.62
C LEU A 358 -14.30 -1.33 14.08
N SER A 359 -13.34 -2.17 14.45
CA SER A 359 -13.05 -2.48 15.84
C SER A 359 -12.72 -1.25 16.68
N SER A 360 -12.22 -0.19 16.05
CA SER A 360 -12.02 1.16 16.63
C SER A 360 -13.27 2.05 16.62
N GLY A 361 -14.41 1.57 16.11
CA GLY A 361 -15.69 2.30 16.07
C GLY A 361 -16.17 2.64 14.66
N MET A 362 -16.52 3.91 14.43
CA MET A 362 -17.07 4.39 13.15
C MET A 362 -16.06 4.28 12.00
N ALA A 363 -16.53 4.34 10.75
CA ALA A 363 -15.68 4.28 9.55
C ALA A 363 -14.52 5.31 9.55
N SER A 364 -14.73 6.47 10.18
CA SER A 364 -13.74 7.54 10.30
C SER A 364 -12.59 7.22 11.27
N SER A 365 -12.75 6.21 12.13
CA SER A 365 -11.67 5.72 13.00
C SER A 365 -10.61 4.91 12.26
N MET A 366 -10.76 4.74 10.93
CA MET A 366 -9.77 4.10 10.09
C MET A 366 -8.41 4.76 10.24
N HIS A 367 -7.42 3.94 10.52
CA HIS A 367 -6.01 4.30 10.58
C HIS A 367 -5.18 3.16 9.99
N GLY A 368 -3.90 3.43 9.82
CA GLY A 368 -2.95 2.42 9.42
C GLY A 368 -1.64 2.64 10.14
N ASP A 369 -0.95 1.54 10.33
CA ASP A 369 0.25 1.47 11.11
C ASP A 369 1.30 0.73 10.30
N PHE A 370 2.54 1.19 10.44
CA PHE A 370 3.67 0.67 9.69
C PHE A 370 4.88 0.55 10.61
N MET A 371 5.53 -0.60 10.59
CA MET A 371 6.80 -0.84 11.23
C MET A 371 7.81 -1.29 10.17
N ASN A 372 8.79 -0.43 9.86
CA ASN A 372 9.78 -0.68 8.83
C ASN A 372 10.74 -1.80 9.24
N ALA A 373 10.69 -2.90 8.49
CA ALA A 373 11.64 -4.00 8.58
C ALA A 373 12.04 -4.47 7.18
N TRP A 374 12.13 -3.55 6.21
CA TRP A 374 12.77 -3.84 4.94
C TRP A 374 14.26 -4.14 5.13
N LYS A 375 14.75 -5.13 4.37
CA LYS A 375 16.20 -5.27 4.15
C LYS A 375 16.73 -4.04 3.38
N PRO A 376 17.71 -3.30 3.90
CA PRO A 376 18.15 -2.02 3.31
C PRO A 376 18.54 -2.11 1.84
N GLU A 377 19.20 -3.20 1.43
CA GLU A 377 19.62 -3.43 0.05
C GLU A 377 18.45 -3.64 -0.91
N LYS A 378 17.35 -4.22 -0.44
CA LYS A 378 16.17 -4.48 -1.26
C LYS A 378 15.32 -3.23 -1.44
N LEU A 379 15.03 -2.54 -0.33
CA LEU A 379 14.31 -1.26 -0.39
C LEU A 379 15.11 -0.21 -1.16
N GLY A 380 16.41 -0.08 -0.89
CA GLY A 380 17.28 0.85 -1.61
C GLY A 380 17.26 0.62 -3.13
N ALA A 381 17.29 -0.63 -3.58
CA ALA A 381 17.21 -0.95 -5.00
C ALA A 381 15.86 -0.56 -5.61
N LEU A 382 14.74 -0.84 -4.94
CA LEU A 382 13.40 -0.47 -5.40
C LEU A 382 13.23 1.06 -5.46
N VAL A 383 13.67 1.79 -4.44
CA VAL A 383 13.64 3.26 -4.43
C VAL A 383 14.47 3.82 -5.59
N LYS A 384 15.69 3.32 -5.78
CA LYS A 384 16.59 3.83 -6.83
C LYS A 384 16.08 3.53 -8.24
N VAL A 385 15.62 2.30 -8.48
CA VAL A 385 15.26 1.83 -9.81
C VAL A 385 13.85 2.26 -10.20
N CYS A 386 12.92 2.36 -9.26
CA CYS A 386 11.50 2.58 -9.57
C CYS A 386 11.09 4.03 -9.27
N ILE A 387 11.21 4.44 -8.01
CA ILE A 387 10.76 5.77 -7.58
C ILE A 387 11.64 6.86 -8.21
N ASN A 388 12.96 6.79 -8.03
CA ASN A 388 13.84 7.85 -8.52
C ASN A 388 13.92 7.91 -10.06
N ALA A 389 13.60 6.81 -10.76
CA ALA A 389 13.53 6.77 -12.22
C ALA A 389 12.16 7.22 -12.78
N ASP A 390 11.23 7.59 -11.90
CA ASP A 390 9.86 7.97 -12.27
C ASP A 390 9.18 6.88 -13.10
N ALA A 391 9.19 5.64 -12.60
CA ALA A 391 8.72 4.49 -13.36
C ALA A 391 8.07 3.43 -12.47
N LYS A 392 7.00 2.85 -13.00
CA LYS A 392 6.22 1.84 -12.28
C LYS A 392 6.92 0.49 -12.34
N CYS A 393 7.19 -0.07 -11.18
CA CYS A 393 7.73 -1.41 -11.00
C CYS A 393 6.71 -2.37 -10.38
N GLY A 394 7.02 -3.66 -10.48
CA GLY A 394 6.40 -4.70 -9.69
C GLY A 394 7.00 -4.80 -8.29
N ILE A 395 7.34 -6.03 -7.90
CA ILE A 395 7.86 -6.40 -6.57
C ILE A 395 9.40 -6.49 -6.54
N THR A 396 10.06 -6.30 -7.68
CA THR A 396 11.52 -6.32 -7.85
C THR A 396 11.99 -5.07 -8.59
N PRO A 397 13.27 -4.67 -8.45
CA PRO A 397 13.83 -3.49 -9.11
C PRO A 397 14.06 -3.76 -10.61
N GLY A 398 13.03 -3.54 -11.43
CA GLY A 398 13.06 -3.76 -12.87
C GLY A 398 11.71 -3.61 -13.56
N TRP A 399 11.70 -3.92 -14.86
CA TRP A 399 10.61 -3.68 -15.80
C TRP A 399 10.06 -5.02 -16.30
N GLY A 400 9.40 -5.79 -15.43
CA GLY A 400 8.92 -7.14 -15.72
C GLY A 400 8.60 -7.89 -14.45
#